data_AF-A0A257PG01-F1
#
_entry.id   AF-A0A257PG01-F1
#
_cell.length_a   1.000
_cell.length_b   1.000
_cell.length_c   1.000
_cell.angle_alpha   90.00
_cell.angle_beta   90.00
_cell.angle_gamma   90.00
#
_symmetry.space_group_name_H-M   'P 1'
#
loop_
_entity.id
_entity.type
_entity.pdbx_description
1 polymer ?
#
loop_
_entity_poly.entity_id
_entity_poly.type
_entity_poly.pdbx_seq_one_letter_code
_entity_poly.pdbx_strand_id
1 'polypeptide(L)'
;MGSFPIIIVLFGAIAVFLILRLRSVLGKRVGFEKPPIPQGQMQGFATGPILDSRPIPPPPGTRAVPDPRSALGERLMEIVNADPNFDPPVFLAGAENAFRMIVTAFAAGDRPTLQGLLSPSVYQTFDSAIAARETAGERHRTEIKSIIAATIEDAQLISNQAAIIVRFVSDQVNVTLDSS
;
A
#
# COMPACT_ATOMS: atom_id res chain seq x y z
N MET A 1 -29.66 35.22 23.66
CA MET A 1 -29.54 35.52 22.21
C MET A 1 -28.12 36.04 21.97
N GLY A 2 -27.23 35.28 21.33
CA GLY A 2 -25.83 35.74 21.15
C GLY A 2 -24.81 34.78 20.51
N SER A 3 -25.17 33.55 20.13
CA SER A 3 -24.22 32.57 19.54
C SER A 3 -24.23 32.50 18.01
N PHE A 4 -25.27 33.04 17.36
CA PHE A 4 -25.40 33.05 15.89
C PHE A 4 -24.23 33.73 15.14
N PRO A 5 -23.69 34.89 15.58
CA PRO A 5 -22.57 35.50 14.86
C PRO A 5 -21.29 34.69 14.96
N ILE A 6 -21.04 34.01 16.09
CA ILE A 6 -19.84 33.21 16.32
C ILE A 6 -19.82 31.98 15.41
N ILE A 7 -20.97 31.32 15.24
CA ILE A 7 -21.11 30.14 14.38
C ILE A 7 -20.87 30.52 12.91
N ILE A 8 -21.41 31.64 12.45
CA ILE A 8 -21.20 32.13 11.07
C ILE A 8 -19.73 32.48 10.83
N VAL A 9 -19.08 33.17 11.78
CA VAL A 9 -17.64 33.48 11.67
C VAL A 9 -16.80 32.19 11.67
N LEU A 10 -17.15 31.20 12.50
CA LEU A 10 -16.47 29.92 12.57
C LEU A 10 -16.59 29.14 11.25
N PHE A 11 -17.81 28.99 10.71
CA PHE A 11 -18.01 28.32 9.41
C PHE A 11 -17.34 29.09 8.27
N GLY A 12 -17.34 30.42 8.32
CA GLY A 12 -16.60 31.26 7.37
C GLY A 12 -15.09 30.98 7.40
N ALA A 13 -14.49 30.91 8.59
CA ALA A 13 -13.07 30.60 8.74
C ALA A 13 -12.72 29.19 8.23
N ILE A 14 -13.57 28.19 8.53
CA ILE A 14 -13.39 26.81 8.04
C ILE A 14 -13.51 26.76 6.51
N ALA A 15 -14.49 27.43 5.92
CA ALA A 15 -14.69 27.45 4.48
C ALA A 15 -13.50 28.11 3.75
N VAL A 16 -13.00 29.24 4.26
CA VAL A 16 -11.79 29.90 3.72
C VAL A 16 -10.58 28.97 3.81
N PHE A 17 -10.38 28.32 4.96
CA PHE A 17 -9.30 27.35 5.15
C PHE A 17 -9.39 26.19 4.14
N LEU A 18 -10.57 25.62 3.92
CA LEU A 18 -10.78 24.54 2.96
C LEU A 18 -10.47 24.98 1.53
N ILE A 19 -10.91 26.17 1.11
CA ILE A 19 -10.63 26.73 -0.23
C ILE A 19 -9.12 26.94 -0.43
N LEU A 20 -8.43 27.51 0.56
CA LEU A 20 -6.98 27.71 0.52
C LEU A 20 -6.21 26.38 0.47
N ARG A 21 -6.65 25.39 1.26
CA ARG A 21 -6.05 24.05 1.28
C ARG A 21 -6.24 23.34 -0.06
N LEU A 22 -7.43 23.38 -0.65
CA LEU A 22 -7.72 22.81 -1.97
C LEU A 22 -6.85 23.43 -3.08
N ARG A 23 -6.68 24.76 -3.07
CA ARG A 23 -5.76 25.45 -3.99
C ARG A 23 -4.31 25.02 -3.82
N SER A 24 -3.86 24.79 -2.60
CA SER A 24 -2.47 24.37 -2.30
C SER A 24 -2.16 22.94 -2.80
N VAL A 25 -3.15 22.05 -2.82
CA VAL A 25 -2.98 20.67 -3.26
C VAL A 25 -3.01 20.56 -4.80
N LEU A 26 -3.78 21.40 -5.49
CA LEU A 26 -3.87 21.38 -6.97
C LEU A 26 -2.65 22.03 -7.66
N GLY A 27 -1.90 22.89 -6.94
CA GLY A 27 -0.76 23.65 -7.48
C GLY A 27 0.61 23.00 -7.31
N LYS A 28 0.71 21.84 -6.63
CA LYS A 28 1.99 21.13 -6.50
C LYS A 28 2.09 20.05 -7.55
N ARG A 29 2.75 20.40 -8.66
CA ARG A 29 3.38 19.42 -9.54
C ARG A 29 4.23 18.50 -8.68
N VAL A 30 3.78 17.27 -8.46
CA VAL A 30 4.62 16.18 -7.97
C VAL A 30 5.56 15.75 -9.11
N GLY A 31 6.47 16.66 -9.46
CA GLY A 31 7.57 16.38 -10.36
C GLY A 31 8.71 15.80 -9.53
N PHE A 32 8.95 14.50 -9.64
CA PHE A 32 10.28 13.97 -9.41
C PHE A 32 11.19 14.48 -10.53
N GLU A 33 11.61 15.74 -10.45
CA GLU A 33 12.73 16.23 -11.26
C GLU A 33 14.00 15.64 -10.66
N LYS A 34 14.49 14.57 -11.29
CA LYS A 34 15.84 14.07 -11.07
C LYS A 34 16.82 15.21 -11.41
N PRO A 35 17.78 15.54 -10.53
CA PRO A 35 18.80 16.54 -10.84
C PRO A 35 19.52 16.18 -12.15
N PRO A 36 19.81 17.17 -13.03
CA PRO A 36 20.60 16.93 -14.22
C PRO A 36 21.94 16.29 -13.84
N ILE A 37 22.18 15.08 -14.34
CA ILE A 37 23.46 14.41 -14.22
C ILE A 37 24.44 15.22 -15.08
N PRO A 38 25.54 15.77 -14.54
CA PRO A 38 26.52 16.47 -15.34
C PRO A 38 27.04 15.54 -16.44
N GLN A 39 26.72 15.87 -17.70
CA GLN A 39 27.23 15.17 -18.87
C GLN A 39 28.72 15.46 -19.00
N GLY A 40 29.52 14.47 -18.59
CA GLY A 40 30.96 14.51 -18.72
C GLY A 40 31.54 13.14 -18.41
N GLN A 41 31.33 12.19 -19.33
CA GLN A 41 32.00 10.88 -19.51
C GLN A 41 30.99 9.74 -19.67
N MET A 42 30.55 9.53 -20.91
CA MET A 42 30.21 8.20 -21.42
C MET A 42 30.20 8.30 -22.95
N GLN A 43 31.40 8.22 -23.52
CA GLN A 43 31.58 7.84 -24.92
C GLN A 43 31.27 6.35 -25.02
N GLY A 44 30.22 5.99 -25.77
CA GLY A 44 30.04 4.63 -26.24
C GLY A 44 28.59 4.16 -26.35
N PHE A 45 28.03 4.28 -27.55
CA PHE A 45 27.06 3.36 -28.19
C PHE A 45 25.65 3.18 -27.57
N ALA A 46 24.66 3.82 -28.22
CA ALA A 46 23.57 3.19 -28.97
C ALA A 46 22.26 4.00 -28.84
N THR A 47 21.82 4.54 -29.97
CA THR A 47 20.55 5.27 -30.15
C THR A 47 19.37 4.32 -29.95
N GLY A 48 18.64 4.46 -28.84
CA GLY A 48 17.34 3.82 -28.61
C GLY A 48 16.26 4.88 -28.37
N PRO A 49 15.02 4.68 -28.85
CA PRO A 49 13.95 5.66 -28.69
C PRO A 49 13.58 5.82 -27.21
N ILE A 50 13.24 7.06 -26.84
CA ILE A 50 12.82 7.49 -25.51
C ILE A 50 11.63 6.62 -25.08
N LEU A 51 11.85 5.73 -24.10
CA LEU A 51 10.77 4.96 -23.49
C LEU A 51 9.91 5.91 -22.65
N ASP A 52 8.63 6.02 -23.02
CA ASP A 52 7.56 6.39 -22.10
C ASP A 52 7.81 5.69 -20.76
N SER A 53 7.89 6.47 -19.69
CA SER A 53 8.11 5.98 -18.32
C SER A 53 6.86 5.29 -17.77
N ARG A 54 6.36 4.29 -18.52
CA ARG A 54 5.37 3.36 -18.01
C ARG A 54 6.13 2.41 -17.07
N PRO A 55 5.70 2.27 -15.82
CA PRO A 55 6.29 1.28 -14.92
C PRO A 55 6.20 -0.08 -15.61
N ILE A 56 7.35 -0.65 -15.97
CA ILE A 56 7.40 -2.01 -16.53
C ILE A 56 6.93 -2.93 -15.39
N PRO A 57 5.89 -3.75 -15.61
CA PRO A 57 5.48 -4.73 -14.62
C PRO A 57 6.69 -5.58 -14.24
N PRO A 58 6.97 -5.79 -12.94
CA PRO A 58 8.06 -6.64 -12.54
C PRO A 58 7.90 -8.03 -13.18
N PRO A 59 8.99 -8.69 -13.59
CA PRO A 59 8.91 -10.01 -14.20
C PRO A 59 8.21 -10.99 -13.24
N PRO A 60 7.36 -11.90 -13.74
CA PRO A 60 6.72 -12.92 -12.93
C PRO A 60 7.78 -13.69 -12.14
N GLY A 61 7.56 -13.88 -10.83
CA GLY A 61 8.55 -14.54 -9.99
C GLY A 61 9.36 -13.59 -9.11
N THR A 62 9.26 -12.27 -9.30
CA THR A 62 10.07 -11.31 -8.53
C THR A 62 9.70 -11.31 -7.04
N ARG A 63 10.60 -11.85 -6.20
CA ARG A 63 10.64 -11.61 -4.75
C ARG A 63 11.89 -10.80 -4.46
N ALA A 64 11.73 -9.49 -4.29
CA ALA A 64 12.84 -8.57 -4.13
C ALA A 64 12.96 -8.14 -2.65
N VAL A 65 14.06 -8.56 -2.04
CA VAL A 65 14.55 -7.99 -0.77
C VAL A 65 15.55 -6.87 -1.13
N PRO A 66 15.47 -5.70 -0.48
CA PRO A 66 16.38 -4.58 -0.70
C PRO A 66 17.85 -4.97 -0.50
N ASP A 67 18.75 -4.38 -1.31
CA ASP A 67 20.20 -4.53 -1.11
C ASP A 67 20.57 -4.06 0.31
N PRO A 68 21.28 -4.87 1.12
CA PRO A 68 21.70 -4.49 2.47
C PRO A 68 22.47 -3.17 2.56
N ARG A 69 23.12 -2.72 1.48
CA ARG A 69 23.86 -1.45 1.41
C ARG A 69 23.01 -0.25 0.99
N SER A 70 21.74 -0.48 0.65
CA SER A 70 20.79 0.59 0.38
C SER A 70 20.23 1.16 1.68
N ALA A 71 19.74 2.40 1.67
CA ALA A 71 19.11 3.01 2.85
C ALA A 71 17.95 2.16 3.42
N LEU A 72 17.20 1.46 2.55
CA LEU A 72 16.15 0.54 2.99
C LEU A 72 16.73 -0.77 3.56
N GLY A 73 17.81 -1.28 2.97
CA GLY A 73 18.54 -2.44 3.49
C GLY A 73 19.09 -2.18 4.90
N GLU A 74 19.66 -1.00 5.14
CA GLU A 74 20.14 -0.59 6.46
C GLU A 74 19.02 -0.61 7.50
N ARG A 75 17.83 -0.05 7.17
CA ARG A 75 16.65 -0.10 8.07
C ARG A 75 16.13 -1.52 8.29
N LEU A 76 16.20 -2.40 7.29
CA LEU A 76 15.89 -3.82 7.47
C LEU A 76 16.91 -4.50 8.39
N MET A 77 18.19 -4.14 8.31
CA MET A 77 19.22 -4.67 9.21
C MET A 77 19.02 -4.21 10.65
N GLU A 78 18.47 -3.02 10.91
CA GLU A 78 18.06 -2.61 12.26
C GLU A 78 17.04 -3.60 12.86
N ILE A 79 16.09 -4.07 12.06
CA ILE A 79 15.10 -5.08 12.49
C ILE A 79 15.77 -6.43 12.74
N VAL A 80 16.65 -6.89 11.84
CA VAL A 80 17.41 -8.16 12.01
C VAL A 80 18.27 -8.12 13.29
N ASN A 81 18.87 -6.97 13.60
CA ASN A 81 19.66 -6.79 14.82
C ASN A 81 18.79 -6.82 16.09
N ALA A 82 17.55 -6.33 16.01
CA ALA A 82 16.60 -6.38 17.12
C ALA A 82 15.97 -7.76 17.32
N ASP A 83 15.75 -8.52 16.23
CA ASP A 83 15.24 -9.89 16.23
C ASP A 83 16.11 -10.80 15.35
N PRO A 84 17.07 -11.56 15.94
CA PRO A 84 17.93 -12.47 15.18
C PRO A 84 17.21 -13.62 14.47
N ASN A 85 15.94 -13.89 14.80
CA ASN A 85 15.14 -14.90 14.09
C ASN A 85 14.42 -14.31 12.87
N PHE A 86 14.48 -13.00 12.67
CA PHE A 86 13.87 -12.34 11.54
C PHE A 86 14.71 -12.53 10.27
N ASP A 87 14.13 -13.20 9.28
CA ASP A 87 14.70 -13.39 7.95
C ASP A 87 13.81 -12.68 6.91
N PRO A 88 14.30 -11.64 6.20
CA PRO A 88 13.47 -10.88 5.26
C PRO A 88 12.90 -11.70 4.10
N PRO A 89 13.66 -12.59 3.42
CA PRO A 89 13.09 -13.53 2.45
C PRO A 89 11.95 -14.39 2.99
N VAL A 90 12.11 -14.98 4.18
CA VAL A 90 11.09 -15.83 4.82
C VAL A 90 9.87 -15.00 5.21
N PHE A 91 10.08 -13.81 5.77
CA PHE A 91 9.01 -12.86 6.08
C PHE A 91 8.21 -12.51 4.83
N LEU A 92 8.88 -12.22 3.70
CA LEU A 92 8.22 -11.87 2.44
C LEU A 92 7.34 -13.02 1.92
N ALA A 93 7.80 -14.26 2.05
CA ALA A 93 7.00 -15.44 1.72
C ALA A 93 5.79 -15.62 2.66
N GLY A 94 5.98 -15.39 3.96
CA GLY A 94 4.90 -15.39 4.96
C GLY A 94 3.86 -14.30 4.69
N ALA A 95 4.30 -13.11 4.30
CA ALA A 95 3.44 -11.99 3.93
C ALA A 95 2.63 -12.29 2.66
N GLU A 96 3.22 -12.98 1.67
CA GLU A 96 2.49 -13.45 0.47
C GLU A 96 1.36 -14.41 0.84
N ASN A 97 1.61 -15.35 1.76
CA ASN A 97 0.61 -16.28 2.26
C ASN A 97 -0.50 -15.57 3.04
N ALA A 98 -0.13 -14.67 3.96
CA ALA A 98 -1.09 -13.87 4.73
C ALA A 98 -1.97 -13.02 3.82
N PHE A 99 -1.39 -12.37 2.80
CA PHE A 99 -2.13 -11.60 1.80
C PHE A 99 -3.21 -12.46 1.12
N ARG A 100 -2.84 -13.66 0.68
CA ARG A 100 -3.79 -14.59 0.05
C ARG A 100 -4.94 -14.93 0.99
N MET A 101 -4.62 -15.31 2.23
CA MET A 101 -5.61 -15.65 3.25
C MET A 101 -6.57 -14.48 3.52
N ILE A 102 -6.05 -13.27 3.70
CA ILE A 102 -6.86 -12.06 3.98
C ILE A 102 -7.83 -11.77 2.85
N VAL A 103 -7.34 -11.75 1.60
CA VAL A 103 -8.18 -11.45 0.43
C VAL A 103 -9.28 -12.51 0.26
N THR A 104 -8.95 -13.79 0.40
CA THR A 104 -9.94 -14.87 0.28
C THR A 104 -10.94 -14.87 1.44
N ALA A 105 -10.47 -14.63 2.67
CA ALA A 105 -11.32 -14.55 3.85
C ALA A 105 -12.29 -13.37 3.78
N PHE A 106 -11.83 -12.21 3.29
CA PHE A 106 -12.68 -11.04 3.06
C PHE A 106 -13.77 -11.28 2.01
N ALA A 107 -13.46 -11.99 0.93
CA ALA A 107 -14.47 -12.37 -0.06
C ALA A 107 -15.50 -13.33 0.55
N ALA A 108 -15.03 -14.35 1.28
CA ALA A 108 -15.87 -15.37 1.91
C ALA A 108 -16.66 -14.87 3.15
N GLY A 109 -16.34 -13.71 3.71
CA GLY A 109 -16.92 -13.23 4.96
C GLY A 109 -16.39 -13.95 6.22
N ASP A 110 -15.21 -14.57 6.15
CA ASP A 110 -14.59 -15.34 7.23
C ASP A 110 -13.96 -14.42 8.29
N ARG A 111 -14.82 -13.93 9.19
CA ARG A 111 -14.45 -13.05 10.31
C ARG A 111 -13.43 -13.68 11.27
N PRO A 112 -13.55 -14.97 11.68
CA PRO A 112 -12.55 -15.62 12.53
C PRO A 112 -11.12 -15.53 11.98
N THR A 113 -10.93 -15.84 10.69
CA THR A 113 -9.62 -15.74 10.05
C THR A 113 -9.12 -14.30 10.00
N LEU A 114 -9.98 -13.34 9.66
CA LEU A 114 -9.61 -11.92 9.58
C LEU A 114 -9.20 -11.35 10.95
N GLN A 115 -9.87 -11.74 12.03
CA GLN A 115 -9.57 -11.25 13.38
C GLN A 115 -8.16 -11.63 13.85
N GLY A 116 -7.64 -12.78 13.40
CA GLY A 116 -6.29 -13.24 13.73
C GLY A 116 -5.18 -12.61 12.87
N LEU A 117 -5.52 -12.05 11.70
CA LEU A 117 -4.54 -11.54 10.73
C LEU A 117 -4.50 -10.01 10.65
N LEU A 118 -5.56 -9.34 11.09
CA LEU A 118 -5.71 -7.89 10.96
C LEU A 118 -5.60 -7.20 12.32
N SER A 119 -5.12 -5.95 12.29
CA SER A 119 -5.24 -5.08 13.45
C SER A 119 -6.72 -4.75 13.73
N PRO A 120 -7.09 -4.40 14.98
CA PRO A 120 -8.50 -4.16 15.33
C PRO A 120 -9.20 -3.10 14.48
N SER A 121 -8.49 -2.02 14.11
CA SER A 121 -9.05 -0.94 13.29
C SER A 121 -9.29 -1.36 11.83
N VAL A 122 -8.37 -2.14 11.25
CA VAL A 122 -8.52 -2.66 9.88
C VAL A 122 -9.61 -3.74 9.84
N TYR A 123 -9.67 -4.60 10.86
CA TYR A 123 -10.73 -5.60 11.01
C TYR A 123 -12.12 -4.95 11.01
N GLN A 124 -12.34 -3.90 11.80
CA GLN A 124 -13.64 -3.20 11.85
C GLN A 124 -14.06 -2.64 10.48
N THR A 125 -13.10 -2.15 9.69
CA THR A 125 -13.37 -1.66 8.33
C THR A 125 -13.79 -2.81 7.39
N PHE A 126 -13.18 -3.98 7.54
CA PHE A 126 -13.50 -5.15 6.73
C PHE A 126 -14.84 -5.75 7.14
N ASP A 127 -15.10 -5.87 8.45
CA ASP A 127 -16.35 -6.39 9.01
C ASP A 127 -17.56 -5.56 8.57
N SER A 128 -17.45 -4.23 8.63
CA SER A 128 -18.51 -3.33 8.17
C SER A 128 -18.80 -3.48 6.66
N ALA A 129 -17.77 -3.65 5.83
CA ALA A 129 -17.95 -3.91 4.40
C ALA A 129 -18.59 -5.29 4.12
N ILE A 130 -18.24 -6.32 4.91
CA ILE A 130 -18.87 -7.64 4.82
C ILE A 130 -20.35 -7.55 5.23
N ALA A 131 -20.65 -6.90 6.35
CA ALA A 131 -22.02 -6.74 6.85
C ALA A 131 -22.92 -5.98 5.85
N ALA A 132 -22.39 -4.94 5.20
CA ALA A 132 -23.11 -4.21 4.16
C ALA A 132 -23.49 -5.11 2.97
N ARG A 133 -22.55 -5.95 2.52
CA ARG A 133 -22.76 -6.92 1.44
C ARG A 133 -23.80 -7.98 1.82
N GLU A 134 -23.70 -8.53 3.03
CA GLU A 134 -24.66 -9.51 3.55
C GLU A 134 -26.07 -8.92 3.64
N THR A 135 -26.20 -7.67 4.07
CA THR A 135 -27.47 -6.94 4.12
C THR A 135 -28.07 -6.73 2.73
N ALA A 136 -27.24 -6.54 1.72
CA ALA A 136 -27.65 -6.45 0.33
C ALA A 136 -28.01 -7.82 -0.30
N GLY A 137 -27.85 -8.94 0.42
CA GLY A 137 -28.04 -10.28 -0.12
C GLY A 137 -26.97 -10.72 -1.11
N GLU A 138 -25.87 -9.97 -1.22
CA GLU A 138 -24.81 -10.21 -2.18
C GLU A 138 -23.81 -11.26 -1.68
N ARG A 139 -23.22 -12.02 -2.63
CA ARG A 139 -22.10 -12.92 -2.36
C ARG A 139 -20.90 -12.51 -3.18
N HIS A 140 -19.76 -12.31 -2.52
CA HIS A 140 -18.50 -11.99 -3.19
C HIS A 140 -17.59 -13.21 -3.24
N ARG A 141 -16.93 -13.40 -4.37
CA ARG A 141 -15.93 -14.45 -4.58
C ARG A 141 -14.69 -13.82 -5.22
N THR A 142 -13.55 -14.08 -4.62
CA THR A 142 -12.24 -13.68 -5.16
C THR A 142 -11.38 -14.90 -5.36
N GLU A 143 -10.75 -15.00 -6.53
CA GLU A 143 -9.75 -16.00 -6.86
C GLU A 143 -8.45 -15.31 -7.26
N ILE A 144 -7.36 -15.62 -6.55
CA ILE A 144 -6.02 -15.11 -6.88
C ILE A 144 -5.33 -16.13 -7.78
N LYS A 145 -5.27 -15.83 -9.08
CA LYS A 145 -4.59 -16.67 -10.08
C LYS A 145 -3.09 -16.78 -9.81
N SER A 146 -2.43 -15.64 -9.57
CA SER A 146 -1.00 -15.60 -9.25
C SER A 146 -0.59 -14.32 -8.52
N ILE A 147 0.47 -14.43 -7.72
CA ILE A 147 1.23 -13.28 -7.24
C ILE A 147 2.42 -13.10 -8.18
N ILE A 148 2.35 -12.07 -9.02
CA ILE A 148 3.33 -11.74 -10.05
C ILE A 148 4.63 -11.26 -9.39
N ALA A 149 4.51 -10.39 -8.39
CA ALA A 149 5.64 -9.87 -7.63
C ALA A 149 5.29 -9.54 -6.18
N ALA A 150 6.30 -9.64 -5.31
CA ALA A 150 6.28 -9.16 -3.94
C ALA A 150 7.59 -8.39 -3.67
N THR A 151 7.50 -7.19 -3.11
CA THR A 151 8.67 -6.34 -2.87
C THR A 151 8.51 -5.57 -1.58
N ILE A 152 9.54 -5.56 -0.75
CA ILE A 152 9.59 -4.69 0.43
C ILE A 152 9.88 -3.26 -0.04
N GLU A 153 8.97 -2.34 0.25
CA GLU A 153 9.10 -0.92 -0.13
C GLU A 153 9.59 -0.06 1.01
N ASP A 154 9.25 -0.45 2.25
CA ASP A 154 9.73 0.25 3.44
C ASP A 154 9.84 -0.68 4.64
N ALA A 155 10.68 -0.29 5.58
CA ALA A 155 10.88 -0.97 6.85
C ALA A 155 11.31 0.06 7.89
N GLN A 156 10.69 -0.02 9.07
CA GLN A 156 11.02 0.83 10.21
C GLN A 156 10.85 0.06 11.51
N LEU A 157 11.76 0.26 12.45
CA LEU A 157 11.64 -0.20 13.82
C LEU A 157 11.07 0.94 14.67
N ILE A 158 9.84 0.79 15.15
CA ILE A 158 9.19 1.74 16.05
C ILE A 158 9.20 1.16 17.45
N SER A 159 10.09 1.66 18.30
CA SER A 159 10.33 1.17 19.65
C SER A 159 10.70 -0.31 19.68
N ASN A 160 9.73 -1.21 19.81
CA ASN A 160 9.91 -2.65 19.84
C ASN A 160 8.99 -3.38 18.83
N GLN A 161 8.51 -2.65 17.82
CA GLN A 161 7.66 -3.19 16.77
C GLN A 161 8.24 -2.86 15.41
N ALA A 162 8.42 -3.88 14.57
CA ALA A 162 8.79 -3.69 13.17
C ALA A 162 7.54 -3.40 12.34
N ALA A 163 7.54 -2.30 11.61
CA ALA A 163 6.54 -2.01 10.59
C ALA A 163 7.19 -2.12 9.21
N ILE A 164 6.68 -3.03 8.38
CA ILE A 164 7.22 -3.35 7.06
C ILE A 164 6.12 -3.15 6.02
N ILE A 165 6.43 -2.38 4.98
CA ILE A 165 5.52 -2.15 3.86
C ILE A 165 5.94 -3.08 2.72
N VAL A 166 5.01 -3.92 2.30
CA VAL A 166 5.19 -4.85 1.19
C VAL A 166 4.20 -4.50 0.08
N ARG A 167 4.71 -4.32 -1.14
CA ARG A 167 3.90 -4.20 -2.35
C ARG A 167 3.73 -5.56 -3.00
N PHE A 168 2.49 -5.94 -3.22
CA PHE A 168 2.11 -7.12 -4.00
C PHE A 168 1.54 -6.70 -5.35
N VAL A 169 1.92 -7.43 -6.40
CA VAL A 169 1.31 -7.36 -7.73
C VAL A 169 0.69 -8.72 -8.01
N SER A 170 -0.62 -8.78 -8.24
CA SER A 170 -1.37 -10.02 -8.39
C SER A 170 -2.37 -9.99 -9.53
N ASP A 171 -2.58 -11.13 -10.18
CA ASP A 171 -3.70 -11.36 -11.08
C ASP A 171 -4.87 -12.00 -10.30
N GLN A 172 -6.03 -11.35 -10.32
CA GLN A 172 -7.21 -11.74 -9.54
C GLN A 172 -8.49 -11.69 -10.38
N VAL A 173 -9.39 -12.62 -10.10
CA VAL A 173 -10.76 -12.63 -10.59
C VAL A 173 -11.69 -12.31 -9.43
N ASN A 174 -12.49 -11.26 -9.56
CA ASN A 174 -13.48 -10.84 -8.57
C ASN A 174 -14.89 -10.95 -9.17
N VAL A 175 -15.80 -11.59 -8.44
CA VAL A 175 -17.20 -11.79 -8.85
C VAL A 175 -18.10 -11.49 -7.67
N THR A 176 -19.06 -10.59 -7.85
CA THR A 176 -20.14 -10.35 -6.91
C THR A 176 -21.45 -10.83 -7.54
N LEU A 177 -22.18 -11.67 -6.83
CA LEU A 177 -23.46 -12.25 -7.22
C LEU A 177 -24.55 -11.61 -6.37
N ASP A 178 -25.66 -11.23 -6.99
CA ASP A 178 -26.87 -10.82 -6.27
C ASP A 178 -27.68 -12.04 -5.80
N SER A 179 -28.62 -11.81 -4.89
CA SER A 179 -29.66 -12.77 -4.57
C SER A 179 -30.78 -12.65 -5.62
N SER A 180 -30.59 -13.31 -6.76
CA SER A 180 -31.69 -13.63 -7.69
C SER A 180 -32.63 -14.67 -7.10
#